data_AF-A0A176YEL2-F1
#
_entry.id   AF-A0A176YEL2-F1
#
_cell.length_a   1.000
_cell.length_b   1.000
_cell.length_c   1.000
_cell.angle_alpha   90.00
_cell.angle_beta   90.00
_cell.angle_gamma   90.00
#
_symmetry.space_group_name_H-M   'P 1'
#
loop_
_entity.id
_entity.type
_entity.pdbx_description
1 polymer ?
#
loop_
_entity_poly.entity_id
_entity_poly.type
_entity_poly.pdbx_seq_one_letter_code
_entity_poly.pdbx_strand_id
1 'polypeptide(L)'
;MSIRINREYVNDTAKLMMHRLIARQIGRDPSLVERAKDSLARSSQRYEGYDFVREWSDVLGFPPSTVRRRLTSRDEEMTRLRLSSPFVLAEGVNFEDHALRRRIWKAAKRIAERSVIHQTVELPRIAA
;
A
#
# COMPACT_ATOMS: atom_id res chain seq x y z
N MET A 1 11.52 -25.67 13.30
CA MET A 1 10.14 -25.17 13.09
C MET A 1 10.07 -24.41 11.78
N SER A 2 9.30 -24.89 10.80
CA SER A 2 9.06 -24.18 9.54
C SER A 2 7.99 -23.11 9.79
N ILE A 3 8.41 -21.86 9.95
CA ILE A 3 7.47 -20.73 10.08
C ILE A 3 6.80 -20.56 8.71
N ARG A 4 5.54 -20.99 8.58
CA ARG A 4 4.72 -20.69 7.41
C ARG A 4 4.36 -19.21 7.45
N ILE A 5 5.16 -18.39 6.77
CA ILE A 5 4.86 -16.96 6.59
C ILE A 5 3.61 -16.86 5.71
N ASN A 6 2.57 -16.17 6.19
CA ASN A 6 1.40 -15.88 5.36
C ASN A 6 1.82 -14.96 4.20
N ARG A 7 1.72 -15.47 2.97
CA ARG A 7 2.07 -14.72 1.74
C ARG A 7 1.21 -13.47 1.56
N GLU A 8 -0.05 -13.51 2.01
CA GLU A 8 -0.97 -12.37 1.95
C GLU A 8 -0.45 -11.24 2.84
N TYR A 9 -0.05 -11.55 4.07
CA TYR A 9 0.54 -10.58 5.00
C TYR A 9 1.82 -9.92 4.43
N VAL A 10 2.69 -10.71 3.77
CA VAL A 10 3.87 -10.16 3.08
C VAL A 10 3.47 -9.23 1.94
N ASN A 11 2.48 -9.62 1.14
CA ASN A 11 1.98 -8.81 0.03
C ASN A 11 1.36 -7.50 0.53
N ASP A 12 0.57 -7.52 1.61
CA ASP A 12 -0.05 -6.32 2.16
C ASP A 12 0.98 -5.39 2.80
N THR A 13 1.98 -5.97 3.47
CA THR A 13 3.13 -5.22 3.96
C THR A 13 3.88 -4.55 2.81
N ALA A 14 4.10 -5.26 1.70
CA ALA A 14 4.74 -4.70 0.51
C ALA A 14 3.91 -3.56 -0.09
N LYS A 15 2.58 -3.70 -0.20
CA LYS A 15 1.67 -2.63 -0.67
C LYS A 15 1.72 -1.40 0.24
N LEU A 16 1.73 -1.58 1.55
CA LEU A 16 1.89 -0.48 2.49
C LEU A 16 3.25 0.21 2.34
N MET A 17 4.34 -0.54 2.13
CA MET A 17 5.65 0.03 1.87
C MET A 17 5.65 0.87 0.58
N MET A 18 4.99 0.40 -0.49
CA MET A 18 4.82 1.17 -1.73
C MET A 18 4.05 2.48 -1.48
N HIS A 19 2.92 2.43 -0.77
CA HIS A 19 2.15 3.63 -0.45
C HIS A 19 2.93 4.64 0.41
N ARG A 20 3.81 4.17 1.30
CA ARG A 20 4.72 5.05 2.06
C ARG A 20 5.76 5.72 1.18
N LEU A 21 6.26 5.05 0.14
CA LEU A 21 7.16 5.66 -0.84
C LEU A 21 6.43 6.74 -1.65
N ILE A 22 5.21 6.46 -2.10
CA ILE A 22 4.34 7.42 -2.80
C ILE A 22 4.07 8.64 -1.91
N ALA A 23 3.67 8.44 -0.66
CA ALA A 23 3.41 9.53 0.28
C ALA A 23 4.65 10.40 0.56
N ARG A 24 5.86 9.83 0.50
CA ARG A 24 7.10 10.63 0.57
C ARG A 24 7.32 11.43 -0.71
N GLN A 25 7.04 10.84 -1.86
CA GLN A 25 7.20 11.52 -3.15
C GLN A 25 6.18 12.65 -3.32
N ILE A 26 4.92 12.46 -2.93
CA ILE A 26 3.90 13.53 -2.91
C ILE A 26 4.35 14.72 -2.07
N GLY A 27 5.10 14.47 -0.98
CA GLY A 27 5.66 15.56 -0.17
C GLY A 27 6.70 16.40 -0.89
N ARG A 28 7.35 15.87 -1.93
CA ARG A 28 8.31 16.58 -2.79
C ARG A 28 7.67 17.14 -4.06
N ASP A 29 6.70 16.40 -4.59
CA ASP A 29 6.00 16.71 -5.83
C ASP A 29 4.48 16.49 -5.63
N PRO A 30 3.75 17.54 -5.23
CA PRO A 30 2.30 17.46 -5.03
C PRO A 30 1.51 17.13 -6.31
N SER A 31 2.08 17.38 -7.50
CA SER A 31 1.40 17.13 -8.79
C SER A 31 1.12 15.65 -9.03
N LEU A 32 1.77 14.75 -8.28
CA LEU A 32 1.45 13.32 -8.30
C LEU A 32 0.01 13.00 -7.90
N VAL A 33 -0.63 13.85 -7.08
CA VAL A 33 -2.05 13.68 -6.74
C VAL A 33 -2.92 13.93 -7.97
N GLU A 34 -2.63 14.98 -8.74
CA GLU A 34 -3.35 15.29 -9.99
C GLU A 34 -3.14 14.18 -11.02
N ARG A 35 -1.91 13.70 -11.20
CA ARG A 35 -1.63 12.56 -12.10
C ARG A 35 -2.37 11.28 -11.68
N ALA A 36 -2.53 11.05 -10.38
CA ALA A 36 -3.31 9.93 -9.88
C ALA A 36 -4.81 10.09 -10.17
N LYS A 37 -5.34 11.32 -10.14
CA LYS A 37 -6.72 11.60 -10.58
C LYS A 37 -6.90 11.31 -12.07
N ASP A 38 -5.96 11.76 -12.91
CA ASP A 38 -6.01 11.47 -14.35
C ASP A 38 -5.96 9.96 -14.62
N SER A 39 -5.11 9.25 -13.89
CA SER A 39 -5.03 7.80 -13.97
C SER A 39 -6.33 7.13 -13.54
N LEU A 40 -6.93 7.58 -12.44
CA LEU A 40 -8.20 7.06 -11.96
C LEU A 40 -9.30 7.30 -13.01
N ALA A 41 -9.37 8.50 -13.60
CA ALA A 41 -10.32 8.86 -14.64
C ALA A 41 -10.16 8.04 -15.93
N ARG A 42 -8.92 7.71 -16.33
CA ARG A 42 -8.69 6.77 -17.45
C ARG A 42 -9.19 5.36 -17.13
N SER A 43 -8.98 4.90 -15.89
CA SER A 43 -9.39 3.57 -15.48
C SER A 43 -10.87 3.46 -15.12
N SER A 44 -11.53 4.57 -14.75
CA SER A 44 -12.93 4.56 -14.31
C SER A 44 -13.88 4.13 -15.43
N GLN A 45 -13.53 4.40 -16.69
CA GLN A 45 -14.28 3.90 -17.85
C GLN A 45 -14.33 2.37 -17.90
N ARG A 46 -13.29 1.69 -17.40
CA ARG A 46 -13.21 0.22 -17.37
C ARG A 46 -13.85 -0.39 -16.12
N TYR A 47 -13.88 0.38 -15.03
CA TYR A 47 -14.34 -0.07 -13.72
C TYR A 47 -15.56 0.73 -13.25
N GLU A 48 -16.39 1.16 -14.19
CA GLU A 48 -17.61 1.90 -13.89
C GLU A 48 -18.51 1.06 -12.97
N GLY A 49 -19.07 1.69 -11.93
CA GLY A 49 -19.91 1.02 -10.94
C GLY A 49 -19.16 0.32 -9.80
N TYR A 50 -17.83 0.23 -9.82
CA TYR A 50 -17.07 -0.31 -8.68
C TYR A 50 -16.85 0.76 -7.61
N ASP A 51 -17.14 0.42 -6.34
CA ASP A 51 -17.03 1.35 -5.22
C ASP A 51 -15.64 1.98 -5.05
N PHE A 52 -14.57 1.22 -5.33
CA PHE A 52 -13.21 1.71 -5.17
C PHE A 52 -12.90 2.94 -6.04
N VAL A 53 -13.61 3.14 -7.15
CA VAL A 53 -13.43 4.31 -8.02
C VAL A 53 -13.90 5.57 -7.29
N ARG A 54 -15.08 5.51 -6.68
CA ARG A 54 -15.62 6.62 -5.86
C ARG A 54 -14.75 6.86 -4.63
N GLU A 55 -14.40 5.79 -3.92
CA GLU A 55 -13.57 5.88 -2.71
C GLU A 55 -12.20 6.50 -3.00
N TRP A 56 -11.53 6.12 -4.10
CA TRP A 56 -10.28 6.76 -4.49
C TRP A 56 -10.47 8.21 -4.93
N SER A 57 -11.58 8.53 -5.61
CA SER A 57 -11.92 9.91 -5.97
C SER A 57 -12.04 10.79 -4.71
N ASP A 58 -12.71 10.28 -3.67
CA ASP A 58 -12.86 10.98 -2.39
C ASP A 58 -11.49 11.19 -1.71
N VAL A 59 -10.65 10.14 -1.68
CA VAL A 59 -9.29 10.24 -1.12
C VAL A 59 -8.44 11.27 -1.89
N LEU A 60 -8.48 11.24 -3.22
CA LEU A 60 -7.69 12.15 -4.08
C LEU A 60 -8.24 13.59 -4.09
N GLY A 61 -9.49 13.80 -3.66
CA GLY A 61 -10.08 15.12 -3.48
C GLY A 61 -9.50 15.91 -2.29
N PHE A 62 -8.80 15.25 -1.37
CA PHE A 62 -8.17 15.93 -0.24
C PHE A 62 -6.89 16.69 -0.62
N PRO A 63 -6.46 17.67 0.21
CA PRO A 63 -5.15 18.28 0.07
C PRO A 63 -4.01 17.23 0.09
N PRO A 64 -2.90 17.44 -0.64
CA PRO A 64 -1.80 16.48 -0.72
C PRO A 64 -1.26 15.99 0.64
N SER A 65 -1.24 16.85 1.66
CA SER A 65 -0.85 16.49 3.03
C SER A 65 -1.77 15.43 3.65
N THR A 66 -3.08 15.52 3.40
CA THR A 66 -4.07 14.56 3.88
C THR A 66 -4.05 13.27 3.07
N VAL A 67 -3.86 13.35 1.74
CA VAL A 67 -3.64 12.17 0.89
C VAL A 67 -2.45 11.36 1.41
N ARG A 68 -1.33 12.02 1.71
CA ARG A 68 -0.14 11.38 2.28
C ARG A 68 -0.45 10.63 3.58
N ARG A 69 -1.19 11.27 4.49
CA ARG A 69 -1.59 10.65 5.77
C ARG A 69 -2.43 9.40 5.53
N ARG A 70 -3.48 9.51 4.72
CA ARG A 70 -4.39 8.41 4.32
C ARG A 70 -3.62 7.24 3.71
N LEU A 71 -2.74 7.48 2.73
CA LEU A 71 -1.93 6.45 2.08
C LEU A 71 -1.12 5.58 3.07
N THR A 72 -0.67 6.18 4.18
CA THR A 72 0.13 5.50 5.20
C THR A 72 -0.66 4.88 6.34
N SER A 73 -1.98 5.11 6.39
CA SER A 73 -2.87 4.63 7.45
C SER A 73 -2.96 3.10 7.47
N ARG A 74 -3.31 2.49 8.61
CA ARG A 74 -3.56 1.04 8.69
C ARG A 74 -5.03 0.71 8.91
N ASP A 75 -5.92 1.67 8.70
CA ASP A 75 -7.36 1.41 8.72
C ASP A 75 -7.78 0.40 7.64
N GLU A 76 -8.93 -0.23 7.87
CA GLU A 76 -9.49 -1.26 7.00
C GLU A 76 -9.79 -0.71 5.60
N GLU A 77 -10.32 0.52 5.53
CA GLU A 77 -10.62 1.25 4.29
C GLU A 77 -9.38 1.35 3.40
N MET A 78 -8.28 1.94 3.89
CA MET A 78 -7.06 2.09 3.11
C MET A 78 -6.36 0.76 2.85
N THR A 79 -6.58 -0.25 3.71
CA THR A 79 -6.07 -1.60 3.47
C THR A 79 -6.75 -2.25 2.28
N ARG A 80 -8.08 -2.12 2.16
CA ARG A 80 -8.84 -2.54 0.98
C ARG A 80 -8.44 -1.75 -0.27
N LEU A 81 -8.40 -0.42 -0.18
CA LEU A 81 -8.10 0.45 -1.33
C LEU A 81 -6.71 0.23 -1.94
N ARG A 82 -5.73 -0.25 -1.14
CA ARG A 82 -4.40 -0.63 -1.65
C ARG A 82 -4.43 -1.69 -2.74
N LEU A 83 -5.48 -2.52 -2.79
CA LEU A 83 -5.61 -3.56 -3.81
C LEU A 83 -5.87 -2.96 -5.20
N SER A 84 -6.43 -1.75 -5.27
CA SER A 84 -6.84 -1.05 -6.49
C SER A 84 -6.20 0.35 -6.59
N SER A 85 -4.92 0.47 -6.18
CA SER A 85 -4.24 1.77 -6.08
C SER A 85 -4.08 2.49 -7.44
N PRO A 86 -4.53 3.75 -7.58
CA PRO A 86 -4.41 4.53 -8.82
C PRO A 86 -2.99 5.08 -9.05
N PHE A 87 -2.09 4.94 -8.07
CA PHE A 87 -0.72 5.48 -8.14
C PHE A 87 0.27 4.61 -8.91
N VAL A 88 -0.15 3.41 -9.36
CA VAL A 88 0.71 2.51 -10.16
C VAL A 88 0.80 2.98 -11.62
N LEU A 89 -0.21 3.70 -12.09
CA LEU A 89 -0.41 4.12 -13.48
C LEU A 89 -0.19 5.63 -13.70
N ALA A 90 0.17 6.36 -12.63
CA ALA A 90 0.53 7.77 -12.70
C ALA A 90 2.02 7.89 -13.02
N GLU A 91 2.34 8.36 -14.23
CA GLU A 91 3.70 8.63 -14.68
C GLU A 91 4.47 9.48 -13.64
N GLY A 92 5.59 8.96 -13.13
CA GLY A 92 6.41 9.61 -12.11
C GLY A 92 6.84 8.70 -10.96
N VAL A 93 6.20 7.54 -10.78
CA VAL A 93 6.72 6.48 -9.91
C VAL A 93 6.90 5.21 -10.72
N ASN A 94 8.15 4.92 -11.12
CA ASN A 94 8.47 3.75 -11.93
C ASN A 94 8.43 2.47 -11.06
N PHE A 95 7.24 1.90 -10.94
CA PHE A 95 6.99 0.63 -10.26
C PHE A 95 7.18 -0.59 -11.17
N GLU A 96 7.56 -0.39 -12.42
CA GLU A 96 7.98 -1.44 -13.36
C GLU A 96 9.44 -1.84 -13.12
N ASP A 97 10.17 -1.09 -12.28
CA ASP A 97 11.48 -1.51 -11.78
C ASP A 97 11.36 -2.80 -10.96
N HIS A 98 11.59 -3.92 -11.63
CA HIS A 98 11.62 -5.26 -11.06
C HIS A 98 12.65 -5.40 -9.93
N ALA A 99 13.75 -4.63 -9.93
CA ALA A 99 14.72 -4.64 -8.84
C ALA A 99 14.14 -3.95 -7.59
N LEU A 100 13.49 -2.79 -7.75
CA LEU A 100 12.79 -2.12 -6.65
C LEU A 100 11.69 -3.00 -6.07
N ARG A 101 10.84 -3.61 -6.91
CA ARG A 101 9.77 -4.53 -6.45
C ARG A 101 10.35 -5.69 -5.63
N ARG A 102 11.44 -6.31 -6.10
CA ARG A 102 12.14 -7.39 -5.38
C ARG A 102 12.70 -6.91 -4.03
N ARG A 103 13.28 -5.70 -3.97
CA ARG A 103 13.79 -5.12 -2.72
C ARG A 103 12.68 -4.85 -1.72
N ILE A 104 11.55 -4.29 -2.17
CA ILE A 104 10.37 -4.05 -1.34
C ILE A 104 9.83 -5.38 -0.80
N TRP A 105 9.66 -6.40 -1.65
CA TRP A 105 9.18 -7.70 -1.21
C TRP A 105 10.11 -8.36 -0.18
N LYS A 106 11.43 -8.34 -0.42
CA LYS A 106 12.42 -8.86 0.55
C LYS A 106 12.37 -8.11 1.89
N ALA A 107 12.10 -6.79 1.87
CA ALA A 107 11.96 -6.03 3.10
C ALA A 107 10.64 -6.35 3.83
N ALA A 108 9.53 -6.46 3.09
CA ALA A 108 8.24 -6.87 3.62
C ALA A 108 8.29 -8.27 4.25
N LYS A 109 8.96 -9.22 3.60
CA LYS A 109 9.18 -10.57 4.13
C LYS A 109 9.91 -10.53 5.48
N ARG A 110 10.99 -9.75 5.59
CA ARG A 110 11.74 -9.59 6.85
C ARG A 110 10.89 -8.98 7.98
N ILE A 111 9.99 -8.05 7.65
CA ILE A 111 9.05 -7.47 8.62
C ILE A 111 8.06 -8.54 9.08
N ALA A 112 7.49 -9.31 8.16
CA ALA A 112 6.59 -10.40 8.47
C ALA A 112 7.24 -11.47 9.35
N GLU A 113 8.48 -11.88 9.01
CA GLU A 113 9.27 -12.81 9.81
C GLU A 113 9.45 -12.29 11.25
N ARG A 114 9.77 -11.01 11.43
CA ARG A 114 9.91 -10.38 12.76
C ARG A 114 8.60 -10.30 13.54
N SER A 115 7.48 -10.00 12.88
CA SER A 115 6.16 -9.94 13.51
C SER A 115 5.73 -11.31 14.05
N VAL A 116 5.97 -12.38 13.29
CA VAL A 116 5.67 -13.76 13.74
C VAL A 116 6.54 -14.17 14.93
N ILE A 117 7.81 -13.77 14.93
CA ILE A 117 8.71 -14.01 16.07
C ILE A 117 8.20 -13.28 17.32
N HIS A 118 7.77 -12.02 17.23
CA HIS A 118 7.22 -11.29 18.37
C HIS A 118 5.94 -11.95 18.91
N GLN A 119 5.00 -12.34 18.04
CA GLN A 119 3.78 -13.04 18.47
C GLN A 119 4.06 -14.39 19.16
N THR A 120 5.12 -15.09 18.73
CA THR A 120 5.52 -16.38 19.35
C THR A 120 6.14 -16.17 20.74
N VAL A 121 6.82 -15.04 20.96
CA VAL A 121 7.49 -14.71 22.23
C VAL A 121 6.49 -14.17 23.26
N GLU A 122 5.39 -13.53 22.84
CA GLU A 122 4.36 -12.97 23.73
C GLU A 122 3.32 -13.99 24.24
N LEU A 123 3.27 -15.22 23.68
CA LEU A 123 2.40 -16.27 24.22
C LEU A 123 2.96 -16.77 25.56
N PRO A 124 2.24 -16.65 26.69
CA PRO A 124 2.68 -17.26 27.93
C PRO A 124 2.79 -18.77 27.71
N ARG A 125 3.95 -19.35 28.05
CA ARG A 125 4.06 -20.80 28.20
C ARG A 125 3.07 -21.18 29.29
N ILE A 126 1.90 -21.67 28.90
CA ILE A 126 0.98 -22.33 29.82
C ILE A 126 1.77 -23.55 30.32
N ALA A 127 2.30 -23.42 31.53
CA ALA A 127 2.93 -24.50 32.24
C ALA A 127 1.86 -25.59 32.47
N ALA A 128 2.24 -26.81 32.14
CA ALA A 128 1.44 -28.02 32.32
C ALA A 128 1.14 -28.30 33.80
#